data_AF-A0A3C0YDH0-F1
#
_entry.id   AF-A0A3C0YDH0-F1
#
_cell.length_a   1.000
_cell.length_b   1.000
_cell.length_c   1.000
_cell.angle_alpha   90.00
_cell.angle_beta   90.00
_cell.angle_gamma   90.00
#
_symmetry.space_group_name_H-M   'P 1'
#
loop_
_entity.id
_entity.type
_entity.pdbx_description
1 polymer ?
#
loop_
_entity_poly.entity_id
_entity_poly.type
_entity_poly.pdbx_seq_one_letter_code
_entity_poly.pdbx_strand_id
1 'polypeptide(L)'
;ITAKLGVDPQGVLDLNTVFRTRGYRKDMGVRGAVAVMFNKRFIKSRKATTSNWANARLSEAQVIYAANDAYAALRVFKELGLD
;
A
#
# COMPACT_ATOMS: atom_id res chain seq x y z
N ILE A 1 -1.99 7.50 13.31
CA ILE A 1 -2.98 6.53 13.83
C ILE A 1 -3.29 6.88 15.29
N THR A 2 -2.29 7.00 16.14
CA THR A 2 -2.39 7.41 17.55
C THR A 2 -3.15 8.72 17.76
N ALA A 3 -2.76 9.81 17.09
CA ALA A 3 -3.39 11.12 17.29
C ALA A 3 -4.88 11.21 16.93
N LYS A 4 -5.37 10.36 16.01
CA LYS A 4 -6.76 10.40 15.53
C LYS A 4 -7.62 9.28 16.10
N LEU A 5 -7.04 8.10 16.30
CA LEU A 5 -7.75 6.89 16.71
C LEU A 5 -7.37 6.41 18.12
N GLY A 6 -6.38 7.03 18.77
CA GLY A 6 -5.88 6.59 20.08
C GLY A 6 -5.13 5.25 20.07
N VAL A 7 -4.90 4.68 18.89
CA VAL A 7 -4.26 3.36 18.73
C VAL A 7 -2.79 3.52 18.40
N ASP A 8 -1.93 2.88 19.19
CA ASP A 8 -0.50 2.76 18.90
C ASP A 8 -0.19 1.43 18.17
N PRO A 9 0.13 1.46 16.88
CA PRO A 9 0.35 0.25 16.11
C PRO A 9 1.65 -0.44 16.55
N GLN A 10 1.54 -1.70 16.99
CA GLN A 10 2.67 -2.54 17.36
C GLN A 10 3.15 -3.38 16.18
N GLY A 11 4.44 -3.72 16.14
CA GLY A 11 5.01 -4.60 15.11
C GLY A 11 4.95 -4.02 13.69
N VAL A 12 5.11 -2.70 13.54
CA VAL A 12 5.06 -2.04 12.24
C VAL A 12 6.34 -2.27 11.45
N LEU A 13 6.19 -2.81 10.24
CA LEU A 13 7.27 -2.90 9.26
C LEU A 13 7.00 -1.96 8.08
N ASP A 14 7.95 -1.07 7.80
CA ASP A 14 7.96 -0.30 6.55
C ASP A 14 8.72 -1.08 5.47
N LEU A 15 8.02 -1.48 4.41
CA LEU A 15 8.62 -2.18 3.27
C LEU A 15 9.69 -1.35 2.56
N ASN A 16 9.62 -0.02 2.58
CA ASN A 16 10.67 0.82 2.01
C ASN A 16 12.00 0.66 2.75
N THR A 17 11.99 0.42 4.06
CA THR A 17 13.21 0.09 4.80
C THR A 17 13.85 -1.18 4.25
N VAL A 18 13.05 -2.23 4.03
CA VAL A 18 13.52 -3.50 3.44
C VAL A 18 14.07 -3.28 2.03
N PHE A 19 13.35 -2.53 1.18
CA PHE A 19 13.80 -2.20 -0.17
C PHE A 19 15.14 -1.46 -0.17
N ARG A 20 15.32 -0.47 0.72
CA ARG A 20 16.60 0.25 0.85
C ARG A 20 17.73 -0.69 1.24
N THR A 21 17.50 -1.60 2.19
CA THR A 21 18.49 -2.62 2.59
C THR A 21 18.87 -3.55 1.44
N ARG A 22 17.95 -3.81 0.50
CA ARG A 22 18.20 -4.60 -0.73
C ARG A 22 18.79 -3.78 -1.89
N GLY A 23 19.17 -2.52 -1.67
CA GLY A 23 19.86 -1.69 -2.65
C GLY A 23 18.97 -0.80 -3.52
N TYR A 24 17.65 -0.77 -3.28
CA TYR A 24 16.75 0.16 -3.97
C TYR A 24 16.90 1.57 -3.39
N ARG A 25 17.36 2.51 -4.22
CA ARG A 25 17.76 3.86 -3.77
C ARG A 25 16.60 4.85 -3.58
N LYS A 26 15.45 4.61 -4.20
CA LYS A 26 14.29 5.51 -4.14
C LYS A 26 13.16 4.86 -3.37
N ASP A 27 12.44 5.68 -2.62
CA ASP A 27 11.17 5.26 -2.03
C ASP A 27 10.19 4.84 -3.11
N MET A 28 9.52 3.74 -2.83
CA MET A 28 8.69 3.02 -3.76
C MET A 28 7.29 2.88 -3.19
N GLY A 29 6.35 3.59 -3.81
CA GLY A 29 4.95 3.34 -3.57
C GLY A 29 4.53 1.97 -4.11
N VAL A 30 3.39 1.46 -3.64
CA VAL A 30 2.85 0.13 -4.02
C VAL A 30 2.82 -0.14 -5.53
N ARG A 31 2.59 0.88 -6.37
CA ARG A 31 2.64 0.73 -7.84
C ARG A 31 4.03 0.35 -8.34
N GLY A 32 5.07 1.01 -7.83
CA GLY A 32 6.46 0.71 -8.16
C GLY A 32 6.85 -0.65 -7.62
N ALA A 33 6.45 -0.97 -6.38
CA ALA A 33 6.77 -2.24 -5.75
C ALA A 33 6.17 -3.41 -6.54
N VAL A 34 4.91 -3.29 -6.97
CA VAL A 34 4.29 -4.31 -7.82
C VAL A 34 4.98 -4.44 -9.19
N ALA A 35 5.41 -3.32 -9.77
CA ALA A 35 6.13 -3.33 -11.04
C ALA A 35 7.49 -4.03 -10.91
N VAL A 36 8.24 -3.75 -9.86
CA VAL A 36 9.57 -4.35 -9.63
C VAL A 36 9.46 -5.82 -9.24
N MET A 37 8.58 -6.15 -8.30
CA MET A 37 8.52 -7.51 -7.75
C MET A 37 7.80 -8.50 -8.67
N PHE A 38 6.78 -8.06 -9.42
CA PHE A 38 5.95 -8.95 -10.23
C PHE A 38 6.03 -8.71 -11.73
N ASN A 39 6.82 -7.73 -12.17
CA ASN A 39 6.86 -7.28 -13.57
C ASN A 39 5.47 -6.99 -14.15
N LYS A 40 4.57 -6.43 -13.32
CA LYS A 40 3.17 -6.14 -13.66
C LYS A 40 2.83 -4.68 -13.40
N ARG A 41 1.97 -4.12 -14.25
CA ARG A 41 1.44 -2.78 -14.06
C ARG A 41 0.29 -2.79 -13.06
N PHE A 42 0.44 -2.11 -11.94
CA PHE A 42 -0.64 -1.93 -10.96
C PHE A 42 -1.51 -0.71 -11.29
N ILE A 43 -2.65 -0.96 -11.94
CA ILE A 43 -3.57 0.09 -12.38
C ILE A 43 -4.42 0.54 -11.20
N LYS A 44 -4.38 1.85 -10.90
CA LYS A 44 -5.28 2.46 -9.91
C LYS A 44 -5.92 3.72 -10.47
N SER A 45 -7.22 3.91 -10.25
CA SER A 45 -7.93 5.12 -10.68
C SER A 45 -7.43 6.37 -9.95
N ARG A 46 -7.07 7.42 -10.68
CA ARG A 46 -6.79 8.74 -10.09
C ARG A 46 -8.05 9.39 -9.50
N LYS A 47 -9.23 9.05 -10.01
CA LYS A 47 -10.50 9.57 -9.45
C LYS A 47 -10.70 9.10 -8.01
N ALA A 48 -10.31 7.87 -7.69
CA ALA A 48 -10.41 7.36 -6.33
C ALA A 48 -9.47 8.08 -5.36
N THR A 49 -8.25 8.43 -5.79
CA THR A 49 -7.27 9.12 -4.91
C THR A 49 -7.75 10.48 -4.42
N THR A 50 -8.50 11.21 -5.25
CA THR A 50 -8.99 12.56 -4.94
C THR A 50 -10.48 12.59 -4.62
N SER A 51 -11.10 11.43 -4.43
CA SER A 51 -12.51 11.33 -4.04
C SER A 51 -12.73 11.72 -2.58
N ASN A 52 -13.98 12.01 -2.20
CA ASN A 52 -14.30 12.27 -0.80
C ASN A 52 -14.30 10.97 0.01
N TRP A 53 -13.27 10.77 0.82
CA TRP A 53 -13.11 9.61 1.72
C TRP A 53 -13.77 9.79 3.09
N ALA A 54 -14.35 10.97 3.36
CA ALA A 54 -15.10 11.22 4.59
C ALA A 54 -16.57 10.77 4.50
N ASN A 55 -17.03 10.33 3.32
CA ASN A 55 -18.38 9.83 3.13
C ASN A 55 -18.65 8.59 4.01
N ALA A 56 -19.80 8.58 4.70
CA ALA A 56 -20.20 7.48 5.57
C ALA A 56 -20.38 6.14 4.81
N ARG A 57 -20.74 6.21 3.52
CA ARG A 57 -20.79 5.07 2.60
C ARG A 57 -19.81 5.31 1.47
N LEU A 58 -18.88 4.39 1.31
CA LEU A 58 -17.93 4.41 0.20
C LEU A 58 -18.59 3.85 -1.05
N SER A 59 -18.21 4.40 -2.20
CA SER A 59 -18.53 3.79 -3.50
C SER A 59 -17.77 2.47 -3.67
N GLU A 60 -18.29 1.59 -4.53
CA GLU A 60 -17.63 0.33 -4.88
C GLU A 60 -16.19 0.56 -5.38
N ALA A 61 -15.98 1.59 -6.21
CA ALA A 61 -14.65 1.95 -6.71
C ALA A 61 -13.67 2.33 -5.59
N GLN A 62 -14.14 2.99 -4.52
CA GLN A 62 -13.32 3.30 -3.34
C GLN A 62 -13.01 2.05 -2.53
N VAL A 63 -14.00 1.15 -2.34
CA VAL A 63 -13.79 -0.12 -1.64
C VAL A 63 -12.75 -0.97 -2.37
N ILE A 64 -12.89 -1.15 -3.69
CA ILE A 64 -11.93 -1.90 -4.51
C ILE A 64 -10.54 -1.24 -4.46
N TYR A 65 -10.47 0.10 -4.53
CA TYR A 65 -9.20 0.82 -4.43
C TYR A 65 -8.49 0.52 -3.10
N ALA A 66 -9.21 0.63 -1.98
CA ALA A 66 -8.66 0.40 -0.65
C ALA A 66 -8.22 -1.06 -0.46
N ALA A 67 -9.06 -2.01 -0.90
CA ALA A 67 -8.75 -3.44 -0.85
C ALA A 67 -7.49 -3.78 -1.66
N ASN A 68 -7.37 -3.22 -2.87
CA ASN A 68 -6.22 -3.44 -3.73
C ASN A 68 -4.93 -2.89 -3.11
N ASP A 69 -4.96 -1.73 -2.44
CA ASP A 69 -3.78 -1.17 -1.79
C ASP A 69 -3.28 -2.03 -0.61
N ALA A 70 -4.20 -2.57 0.20
CA ALA A 70 -3.85 -3.49 1.27
C ALA A 70 -3.34 -4.84 0.73
N TYR A 71 -4.05 -5.41 -0.24
CA TYR A 71 -3.69 -6.71 -0.82
C TYR A 71 -2.33 -6.66 -1.53
N ALA A 72 -2.07 -5.61 -2.32
CA ALA A 72 -0.80 -5.47 -3.02
C ALA A 72 0.38 -5.33 -2.04
N ALA A 73 0.22 -4.59 -0.94
CA ALA A 73 1.24 -4.51 0.10
C ALA A 73 1.55 -5.87 0.72
N LEU A 74 0.52 -6.66 1.06
CA LEU A 74 0.69 -8.03 1.56
C LEU A 74 1.40 -8.94 0.55
N ARG A 75 1.02 -8.86 -0.74
CA ARG A 75 1.68 -9.64 -1.79
C ARG A 75 3.15 -9.30 -1.91
N VAL A 76 3.51 -8.00 -1.89
CA VAL A 76 4.90 -7.56 -1.90
C VAL A 76 5.66 -8.06 -0.67
N PHE A 77 5.06 -7.97 0.52
CA PHE A 77 5.66 -8.49 1.76
C PHE A 77 6.03 -9.98 1.64
N LYS A 78 5.11 -10.81 1.13
CA LYS A 78 5.35 -12.23 0.88
C LYS A 78 6.41 -12.49 -0.19
N GLU A 79 6.40 -11.71 -1.27
CA GLU A 79 7.42 -11.84 -2.32
C GLU A 79 8.82 -11.43 -1.83
N LEU A 80 8.89 -10.59 -0.81
CA LEU A 80 10.14 -10.28 -0.14
C LEU A 80 10.60 -11.44 0.79
N GLY A 81 9.80 -12.47 1.02
CA GLY A 81 10.13 -13.60 1.91
C GLY A 81 10.26 -13.17 3.35
N LEU A 82 9.28 -12.38 3.83
CA LEU A 82 9.23 -11.83 5.18
C LEU A 82 8.17 -12.52 6.06
N ASP A 83 7.45 -13.48 5.49
CA ASP A 83 6.41 -14.31 6.10
C ASP A 83 6.95 -15.52 6.87
#